data_AF-E6V3Q6-F1
#
_entry.id   AF-E6V3Q6-F1
#
_cell.length_a   1.000
_cell.length_b   1.000
_cell.length_c   1.000
_cell.angle_alpha   90.00
_cell.angle_beta   90.00
_cell.angle_gamma   90.00
#
_symmetry.space_group_name_H-M   'P 1'
#
loop_
_entity.id
_entity.type
_entity.pdbx_description
1 polymer ?
#
loop_
_entity_poly.entity_id
_entity_poly.type
_entity_poly.pdbx_seq_one_letter_code
_entity_poly.pdbx_strand_id
1 'polypeptide(L)' 'MHQGSLYVPAAEAARMLSMGKSTFWREVKNKNLPAPVKLGGLTRWRVADLQRCVDQAR' A
#
# COMPACT_ATOMS: atom_id res chain seq x y z
N MET A 1 -0.91 -10.79 -20.15
CA MET A 1 -1.66 -10.51 -18.90
C MET A 1 -0.64 -10.35 -17.79
N HIS A 2 -0.39 -9.13 -17.31
CA HIS A 2 0.51 -8.95 -16.17
C HIS A 2 -0.11 -9.61 -14.95
N GLN A 3 0.51 -10.68 -14.47
CA GLN A 3 0.13 -11.34 -13.24
C GLN A 3 0.31 -10.32 -12.11
N GLY A 4 -0.78 -9.70 -11.67
CA GLY A 4 -0.76 -8.67 -10.65
C GLY A 4 -0.13 -9.24 -9.38
N SER A 5 1.00 -8.68 -8.96
CA SER A 5 1.67 -9.10 -7.74
C SER A 5 0.73 -8.84 -6.55
N LEU A 6 0.42 -9.88 -5.75
CA LEU A 6 -0.50 -9.76 -4.60
C LEU A 6 0.01 -8.76 -3.55
N TYR A 7 1.33 -8.60 -3.48
CA TYR A 7 2.02 -7.79 -2.49
C TYR A 7 3.03 -6.84 -3.15
N VAL A 8 3.05 -5.60 -2.70
CA VAL A 8 3.92 -4.53 -3.22
C VAL A 8 4.74 -3.86 -2.11
N PRO A 9 5.95 -3.35 -2.42
CA PRO A 9 6.73 -2.54 -1.48
C PRO A 9 6.12 -1.15 -1.28
N ALA A 10 6.54 -0.45 -0.23
CA ALA A 10 6.02 0.88 0.11
C ALA A 10 6.12 1.91 -1.04
N ALA A 11 7.18 1.84 -1.85
CA ALA A 11 7.36 2.76 -2.97
C ALA A 11 6.27 2.58 -4.03
N GLU A 12 5.92 1.34 -4.35
CA GLU A 12 4.88 1.03 -5.32
C GLU A 12 3.49 1.29 -4.74
N ALA A 13 3.26 0.92 -3.47
CA ALA A 13 2.02 1.24 -2.76
C ALA A 13 1.74 2.75 -2.74
N ALA A 14 2.75 3.58 -2.51
CA ALA A 14 2.63 5.03 -2.54
C ALA A 14 2.28 5.55 -3.95
N ARG A 15 2.90 4.97 -5.00
CA ARG A 15 2.58 5.31 -6.40
C ARG A 15 1.14 4.95 -6.78
N MET A 16 0.65 3.79 -6.33
CA MET A 16 -0.74 3.37 -6.57
C MET A 16 -1.76 4.37 -5.99
N LEU A 17 -1.41 5.04 -4.90
CA LEU A 17 -2.25 6.03 -4.23
C LEU A 17 -1.88 7.48 -4.60
N SER A 18 -1.10 7.68 -5.67
CA SER A 18 -0.66 9.00 -6.16
C SER A 18 -0.02 9.88 -5.08
N MET A 19 0.80 9.30 -4.19
CA MET A 19 1.47 10.03 -3.11
C MET A 19 2.95 9.69 -2.97
N GLY A 20 3.69 10.57 -2.29
CA GLY A 20 5.09 10.33 -1.94
C GLY A 20 5.25 9.24 -0.87
N LYS A 21 6.38 8.52 -0.89
CA LYS A 21 6.69 7.44 0.07
C LYS A 21 6.65 7.91 1.53
N SER A 22 7.08 9.14 1.81
CA SER A 22 7.06 9.75 3.14
C SER A 22 5.62 9.97 3.63
N THR A 23 4.76 10.50 2.75
CA THR A 23 3.32 10.67 3.00
C THR A 23 2.67 9.32 3.26
N PHE A 24 2.95 8.32 2.43
CA PHE A 24 2.42 6.97 2.63
C PHE A 24 2.76 6.40 4.01
N TRP A 25 4.02 6.50 4.46
CA TRP A 25 4.40 6.07 5.81
C TRP A 25 3.73 6.88 6.92
N ARG A 26 3.53 8.19 6.73
CA ARG A 26 2.78 9.01 7.67
C ARG A 26 1.33 8.54 7.78
N GLU A 27 0.67 8.26 6.66
CA GLU A 27 -0.72 7.79 6.65
C GLU A 27 -0.85 6.38 7.24
N VAL A 28 0.13 5.48 7.00
CA VAL A 28 0.20 4.17 7.68
C VAL A 28 0.36 4.36 9.20
N LYS A 29 1.24 5.27 9.65
CA LYS A 29 1.40 5.58 11.09
C LYS A 29 0.13 6.17 11.70
N ASN A 30 -0.58 7.01 10.95
CA ASN A 30 -1.84 7.61 11.35
C ASN A 30 -3.03 6.63 11.28
N LYS A 31 -2.81 5.39 10.81
CA LYS A 31 -3.82 4.34 10.62
C LYS A 31 -4.89 4.66 9.55
N ASN A 32 -4.59 5.61 8.67
CA ASN A 32 -5.44 5.95 7.51
C ASN A 32 -5.23 4.97 6.34
N LEU A 33 -4.10 4.25 6.34
CA LEU A 33 -3.77 3.22 5.36
C LEU A 33 -3.55 1.86 6.05
N PRO A 34 -3.73 0.74 5.32
CA PRO A 34 -3.55 -0.59 5.87
C PRO A 34 -2.14 -0.81 6.41
N ALA A 35 -2.06 -1.55 7.52
CA ALA A 35 -0.78 -1.95 8.11
C ALA A 35 -0.01 -2.90 7.16
N PRO A 36 1.33 -2.85 7.15
CA PRO A 36 2.11 -3.76 6.35
C PRO A 36 2.07 -5.20 6.89
N VAL A 37 2.23 -6.15 5.98
CA VAL A 37 2.52 -7.56 6.27
C VAL A 37 4.02 -7.80 6.18
N LYS A 38 4.55 -8.57 7.13
CA LYS A 38 5.94 -9.06 7.10
C LYS A 38 5.98 -10.38 6.35
N LEU A 39 6.68 -10.42 5.21
CA LEU A 39 6.89 -11.61 4.38
C LEU A 39 8.38 -11.87 4.27
N GLY A 40 8.90 -12.89 4.98
CA GLY A 40 10.34 -13.22 4.95
C GLY A 40 11.24 -12.04 5.36
N GLY A 41 10.84 -11.27 6.37
CA GLY A 41 11.55 -10.06 6.81
C GLY A 41 11.27 -8.79 5.99
N LEU A 42 10.64 -8.92 4.82
CA LEU A 42 10.27 -7.80 3.97
C LEU A 42 8.92 -7.21 4.39
N THR A 43 8.86 -5.89 4.45
CA THR A 43 7.61 -5.14 4.67
C THR A 43 6.88 -4.97 3.33
N ARG A 44 5.63 -5.43 3.26
CA ARG A 44 4.81 -5.42 2.04
C ARG A 44 3.35 -5.06 2.32
N TRP A 45 2.64 -4.56 1.31
CA TRP A 45 1.21 -4.26 1.36
C TRP A 45 0.45 -5.08 0.36
N ARG A 46 -0.73 -5.56 0.74
CA ARG A 46 -1.64 -6.24 -0.19
C ARG A 46 -2.23 -5.21 -1.14
N VAL A 47 -2.16 -5.51 -2.44
CA VAL A 47 -2.74 -4.64 -3.49
C VAL A 47 -4.25 -4.46 -3.28
N ALA A 48 -4.97 -5.51 -2.90
CA ALA A 48 -6.41 -5.45 -2.65
C ALA A 48 -6.78 -4.52 -1.48
N ASP A 49 -5.95 -4.41 -0.45
CA ASP A 49 -6.22 -3.52 0.69
C ASP A 49 -6.02 -2.06 0.28
N LEU A 50 -4.96 -1.78 -0.48
CA LEU A 50 -4.69 -0.44 -1.02
C LEU A 50 -5.79 0.01 -1.98
N GLN A 51 -6.26 -0.88 -2.85
CA GLN A 51 -7.31 -0.56 -3.83
C GLN A 51 -8.63 -0.19 -3.15
N ARG A 52 -8.96 -0.83 -2.01
CA ARG A 52 -10.16 -0.50 -1.22
C ARG A 52 -10.11 0.93 -0.65
N CYS A 53 -8.93 1.43 -0.29
CA CYS A 53 -8.79 2.81 0.19
C CYS A 53 -9.11 3.86 -0.89
N VAL A 54 -8.85 3.55 -2.17
CA VAL A 54 -9.18 4.45 -3.29
C VAL A 54 -10.68 4.46 -3.55
N ASP A 55 -11.33 3.29 -3.46
CA ASP A 55 -12.76 3.13 -3.70
C ASP A 55 -13.62 3.87 -2.66
N GLN A 56 -13.20 3.87 -1.40
CA GLN A 56 -13.91 4.55 -0.31
C GLN A 56 -13.80 6.09 -0.33
N ALA A 57 -12.91 6.65 -1.14
CA ALA A 57 -12.74 8.10 -1.27
C ALA A 57 -13.66 8.73 -2.34
N ARG A 58 -14.58 7.96 -2.92
CA ARG A 58 -15.52 8.36 -3.98
C ARG A 58 -16.94 8.39 -3.47
#